data_AF-A0A924YGK8-F1
#
_entry.id   AF-A0A924YGK8-F1
#
_cell.length_a   1.000
_cell.length_b   1.000
_cell.length_c   1.000
_cell.angle_alpha   90.00
_cell.angle_beta   90.00
_cell.angle_gamma   90.00
#
_symmetry.space_group_name_H-M   'P 1'
#
loop_
_entity.id
_entity.type
_entity.pdbx_description
1 polymer ?
#
loop_
_entity_poly.entity_id
_entity_poly.type
_entity_poly.pdbx_seq_one_letter_code
_entity_poly.pdbx_strand_id
1 'polypeptide(L)'
;MPLRIPRRVYADLYGPTTGDRVRLADTELIIEVERDYTEYGDEAKFGGGKTLRDGMGQAAEITRADGALDLVITNALIIDHWGIVKADIGIRDGKIVG
;
A
#
# COMPACT_ATOMS: atom_id res chain seq x y z
N MET A 1 -15.75 -17.51 -7.20
CA MET A 1 -14.66 -18.22 -7.90
C MET A 1 -13.37 -17.48 -7.57
N PRO A 2 -12.36 -18.10 -6.93
CA PRO A 2 -11.16 -17.38 -6.54
C PRO A 2 -10.31 -17.04 -7.78
N LEU A 3 -10.04 -15.76 -7.98
CA LEU A 3 -9.09 -15.29 -9.00
C LEU A 3 -7.69 -15.30 -8.38
N ARG A 4 -6.70 -15.80 -9.12
CA ARG A 4 -5.29 -15.82 -8.68
C ARG A 4 -4.46 -14.96 -9.62
N ILE A 5 -3.58 -14.15 -9.06
CA ILE A 5 -2.63 -13.32 -9.80
C ILE A 5 -1.22 -13.87 -9.57
N PRO A 6 -0.40 -14.07 -10.61
CA PRO A 6 1.00 -14.45 -10.43
C PRO A 6 1.78 -13.39 -9.64
N ARG A 7 2.67 -13.79 -8.72
CA ARG A 7 3.41 -12.86 -7.84
C ARG A 7 4.16 -11.76 -8.58
N ARG A 8 4.81 -12.07 -9.71
CA ARG A 8 5.49 -11.07 -10.53
C ARG A 8 4.52 -9.98 -11.03
N VAL A 9 3.36 -10.38 -11.52
CA VAL A 9 2.33 -9.45 -12.00
C VAL A 9 1.76 -8.63 -10.86
N TYR A 10 1.60 -9.23 -9.68
CA TYR A 10 1.20 -8.51 -8.47
C TYR A 10 2.23 -7.43 -8.11
N ALA A 11 3.52 -7.80 -8.07
CA ALA A 11 4.61 -6.88 -7.76
C ALA A 11 4.72 -5.72 -8.76
N ASP A 12 4.52 -5.98 -10.05
CA ASP A 12 4.51 -4.95 -11.09
C ASP A 12 3.36 -3.94 -10.93
N LEU A 13 2.24 -4.35 -10.30
CA LEU A 13 1.04 -3.52 -10.14
C LEU A 13 0.96 -2.79 -8.79
N TYR A 14 1.38 -3.45 -7.71
CA TYR A 14 1.16 -3.02 -6.33
C TYR A 14 2.43 -3.07 -5.48
N GLY A 15 3.58 -3.41 -6.06
CA GLY A 15 4.81 -3.62 -5.30
C GLY A 15 4.90 -5.00 -4.64
N PRO A 16 6.08 -5.35 -4.11
CA PRO A 16 6.36 -6.66 -3.52
C PRO A 16 5.49 -6.91 -2.28
N THR A 17 5.09 -8.16 -2.03
CA THR A 17 4.31 -8.56 -0.85
C THR A 17 5.07 -9.54 0.04
N THR A 18 4.44 -10.05 1.10
CA THR A 18 5.10 -10.89 2.13
C THR A 18 5.93 -12.04 1.52
N GLY A 19 7.20 -12.11 1.89
CA GLY A 19 8.18 -13.08 1.41
C GLY A 19 8.85 -12.74 0.07
N ASP A 20 8.41 -11.68 -0.61
CA ASP A 20 9.14 -11.14 -1.76
C ASP A 20 10.38 -10.38 -1.27
N ARG A 21 11.41 -10.32 -2.13
CA ARG A 21 12.70 -9.72 -1.78
C ARG A 21 13.08 -8.61 -2.75
N VAL A 22 13.69 -7.56 -2.22
CA VAL A 22 14.15 -6.38 -2.99
C VAL A 22 15.62 -6.14 -2.70
N ARG A 23 16.41 -5.94 -3.76
CA ARG A 23 17.80 -5.50 -3.65
C ARG A 23 17.83 -3.98 -3.48
N LEU A 24 18.60 -3.51 -2.49
CA LEU A 24 18.76 -2.06 -2.27
C LEU A 24 19.78 -1.51 -3.27
N ALA A 25 19.26 -0.87 -4.32
CA ALA A 25 20.05 -0.30 -5.41
C ALA A 25 21.04 -1.31 -6.01
N ASP A 26 22.30 -0.91 -6.21
CA ASP A 26 23.41 -1.70 -6.74
C ASP A 26 24.24 -2.38 -5.65
N THR A 27 23.74 -2.44 -4.41
CA THR A 27 24.40 -3.12 -3.29
C THR A 27 24.13 -4.63 -3.32
N GLU A 28 24.79 -5.37 -2.42
CA GLU A 28 24.48 -6.78 -2.11
C GLU A 28 23.49 -6.92 -0.95
N LEU A 29 22.84 -5.83 -0.51
CA LEU A 29 21.81 -5.87 0.52
C LEU A 29 20.47 -6.28 -0.10
N ILE A 30 19.88 -7.36 0.42
CA ILE A 30 18.58 -7.87 0.02
C ILE A 30 17.67 -7.84 1.25
N ILE A 31 16.55 -7.13 1.12
CA ILE A 31 15.50 -7.08 2.14
C ILE A 31 14.34 -8.00 1.77
N GLU A 32 13.66 -8.54 2.76
CA GLU A 32 12.45 -9.35 2.60
C GLU A 32 11.27 -8.60 3.22
N VAL A 33 10.11 -8.64 2.56
CA VAL A 33 8.87 -8.10 3.12
C VAL A 33 8.37 -9.04 4.21
N GLU A 34 8.43 -8.60 5.46
CA GLU A 34 8.10 -9.41 6.64
C GLU A 34 6.59 -9.52 6.85
N ARG A 35 5.85 -8.47 6.49
CA ARG A 35 4.39 -8.41 6.61
C ARG A 35 3.78 -7.46 5.59
N ASP A 36 2.63 -7.83 5.04
CA ASP A 36 1.78 -6.96 4.24
C ASP A 36 0.46 -6.71 4.99
N TYR A 37 0.07 -5.45 5.11
CA TYR A 37 -1.17 -5.02 5.78
C TYR A 37 -2.35 -4.89 4.80
N THR A 38 -2.13 -5.15 3.51
CA THR A 38 -3.21 -5.16 2.52
C THR A 38 -4.11 -6.39 2.67
N GLU A 39 -5.37 -6.23 2.32
CA GLU A 39 -6.24 -7.34 1.96
C GLU A 39 -6.14 -7.56 0.45
N TYR A 40 -5.79 -8.79 0.02
CA TYR A 40 -5.50 -9.05 -1.39
C TYR A 40 -6.76 -8.96 -2.26
N GLY A 41 -6.75 -8.03 -3.21
CA GLY A 41 -7.89 -7.69 -4.06
C GLY A 41 -8.49 -6.32 -3.78
N ASP A 42 -8.22 -5.74 -2.61
CA ASP A 42 -8.72 -4.42 -2.17
C ASP A 42 -7.60 -3.37 -2.09
N GLU A 43 -6.51 -3.55 -2.85
CA GLU A 43 -5.40 -2.61 -2.87
C GLU A 43 -5.86 -1.18 -3.27
N ALA A 44 -5.44 -0.19 -2.48
CA ALA A 44 -5.72 1.21 -2.76
C ALA A 44 -4.88 1.69 -3.96
N LYS A 45 -5.54 2.03 -5.07
CA LYS A 45 -4.89 2.50 -6.29
C LYS A 45 -5.67 3.64 -6.92
N PHE A 46 -4.98 4.75 -7.09
CA PHE A 46 -5.51 5.91 -7.79
C PHE A 46 -5.30 5.81 -9.31
N GLY A 47 -6.22 6.39 -10.08
CA GLY A 47 -6.15 6.48 -11.54
C GLY A 47 -7.49 6.23 -12.24
N GLY A 48 -7.51 6.43 -13.57
CA GLY A 48 -8.70 6.21 -14.39
C GLY A 48 -9.23 4.77 -14.28
N GLY A 49 -10.46 4.62 -13.79
CA GLY A 49 -11.10 3.31 -13.62
C GLY A 49 -10.50 2.43 -12.51
N LYS A 50 -9.78 3.01 -11.54
CA LYS A 50 -9.14 2.28 -10.43
C LYS A 50 -10.00 2.30 -9.15
N THR A 51 -9.43 1.85 -8.02
CA THR A 51 -10.17 1.59 -6.78
C THR A 51 -10.49 2.86 -5.99
N LEU A 52 -9.59 3.84 -5.97
CA LEU A 52 -9.82 5.13 -5.30
C LEU A 52 -10.67 6.06 -6.17
N ARG A 53 -11.99 5.84 -6.10
CA ARG A 53 -13.03 6.67 -6.71
C ARG A 53 -14.21 6.81 -5.75
N ASP A 54 -14.98 7.87 -5.93
CA ASP A 54 -16.15 8.19 -5.11
C ASP A 54 -17.11 7.00 -4.96
N GLY A 55 -17.48 6.68 -3.72
CA GLY A 55 -18.35 5.55 -3.37
C GLY A 55 -17.71 4.15 -3.50
N MET A 56 -16.41 4.08 -3.79
CA MET A 56 -15.62 2.84 -3.82
C MET A 56 -14.56 2.86 -2.70
N GLY A 57 -13.26 2.86 -3.04
CA GLY A 57 -12.19 3.01 -2.05
C GLY A 57 -12.08 4.42 -1.47
N GLN A 58 -12.75 5.42 -2.07
CA GLN A 58 -12.90 6.75 -1.50
C GLN A 58 -14.26 6.86 -0.82
N ALA A 59 -14.25 7.03 0.51
CA ALA A 59 -15.48 7.22 1.29
C ALA A 59 -16.19 8.52 0.88
N ALA A 60 -17.43 8.40 0.39
CA ALA A 60 -18.20 9.53 -0.15
C ALA A 60 -18.78 10.46 0.94
N GLU A 61 -19.03 9.91 2.13
CA GLU A 61 -19.78 10.61 3.20
C GLU A 61 -18.89 11.18 4.30
N ILE A 62 -17.60 10.84 4.31
CA ILE A 62 -16.68 11.24 5.38
C ILE A 62 -16.04 12.58 5.06
N THR A 63 -16.29 13.58 5.90
CA THR A 63 -15.61 14.86 5.77
C THR A 63 -14.19 14.80 6.33
N ARG A 64 -13.37 15.80 5.99
CA ARG A 64 -12.07 16.01 6.64
C ARG A 64 -12.21 16.12 8.16
N ALA A 65 -13.21 16.85 8.65
CA ALA A 65 -13.44 17.01 10.09
C ALA A 65 -13.70 15.65 10.76
N ASP A 66 -14.43 14.77 10.09
CA ASP A 66 -14.87 13.47 10.63
C ASP A 66 -13.82 12.35 10.55
N GLY A 67 -12.69 12.55 9.85
CA GLY A 67 -11.68 11.49 9.80
C GLY A 67 -10.86 11.40 8.54
N ALA A 68 -11.29 12.02 7.43
CA ALA A 68 -10.60 11.83 6.15
C ALA A 68 -9.13 12.27 6.23
N LEU A 69 -8.26 11.50 5.59
CA LEU A 69 -6.83 11.77 5.48
C LEU A 69 -6.58 12.97 4.55
N ASP A 70 -5.55 13.74 4.86
CA ASP A 70 -5.09 14.81 3.96
C ASP A 70 -4.31 14.23 2.77
N LEU A 71 -3.58 13.14 3.02
CA LEU A 71 -2.81 12.39 2.04
C LEU A 71 -2.75 10.92 2.45
N VAL A 72 -2.78 10.03 1.46
CA VAL A 72 -2.43 8.62 1.64
C VAL A 72 -1.33 8.26 0.65
N ILE A 73 -0.27 7.61 1.14
CA ILE A 73 0.76 6.98 0.30
C ILE A 73 0.36 5.52 0.17
N THR A 74 -0.10 5.09 -1.00
CA THR A 74 -0.60 3.73 -1.16
C THR A 74 0.50 2.73 -1.54
N ASN A 75 0.38 1.50 -1.02
CA ASN A 75 1.24 0.36 -1.29
C ASN A 75 2.74 0.63 -1.07
N ALA A 76 3.09 1.34 -0.01
CA ALA A 76 4.48 1.63 0.31
C ALA A 76 5.20 0.38 0.82
N LEU A 77 6.43 0.14 0.32
CA LEU A 77 7.40 -0.72 0.99
C LEU A 77 8.14 0.12 2.03
N ILE A 78 7.82 -0.09 3.30
CA ILE A 78 8.34 0.65 4.44
C ILE A 78 9.55 -0.11 4.99
N ILE A 79 10.66 0.61 5.12
CA ILE A 79 11.89 0.12 5.76
C ILE A 79 12.13 1.04 6.96
N ASP A 80 12.01 0.49 8.16
CA ASP A 80 12.31 1.22 9.39
C ASP A 80 12.93 0.28 10.45
N HIS A 81 13.42 0.83 11.55
CA HIS A 81 14.15 0.08 12.57
C HIS A 81 13.31 -1.02 13.26
N TRP A 82 11.99 -0.96 13.17
CA TRP A 82 11.07 -1.94 13.76
C TRP A 82 10.64 -3.03 12.77
N GLY A 83 10.94 -2.90 11.48
CA GLY A 83 10.61 -3.93 10.49
C GLY A 83 10.58 -3.44 9.05
N ILE A 84 10.38 -4.39 8.15
CA ILE A 84 10.26 -4.18 6.70
C ILE A 84 8.88 -4.68 6.27
N VAL A 85 7.94 -3.75 6.06
CA VAL A 85 6.53 -4.08 5.83
C VAL A 85 5.96 -3.39 4.61
N LYS A 86 4.87 -3.92 4.09
CA LYS A 86 4.04 -3.26 3.08
C LYS A 86 2.74 -2.76 3.69
N ALA A 87 2.46 -1.48 3.49
CA ALA A 87 1.23 -0.85 3.99
C ALA A 87 0.90 0.43 3.21
N ASP A 88 -0.32 0.91 3.36
CA ASP A 88 -0.65 2.31 3.08
C ASP A 88 -0.22 3.17 4.26
N ILE A 89 0.14 4.44 4.02
CA ILE A 89 0.49 5.41 5.06
C ILE A 89 -0.46 6.59 5.00
N GLY A 90 -1.23 6.79 6.06
CA GLY A 90 -2.14 7.91 6.24
C GLY A 90 -1.48 9.10 6.90
N ILE A 91 -1.67 10.27 6.31
CA ILE A 91 -1.13 11.55 6.78
C ILE A 91 -2.28 12.53 7.04
N ARG A 92 -2.22 13.19 8.18
CA ARG A 92 -3.14 14.27 8.57
C ARG A 92 -2.43 15.34 9.40
N ASP A 93 -2.72 16.59 9.11
CA ASP A 93 -2.12 17.76 9.78
C ASP A 93 -0.58 17.70 9.82
N GLY A 94 0.01 17.18 8.74
CA GLY A 94 1.47 17.02 8.58
C GLY A 94 2.10 15.89 9.40
N LYS A 95 1.30 14.98 9.99
CA LYS A 95 1.78 13.84 10.79
C LYS A 95 1.28 12.50 10.25
N ILE A 96 2.05 11.45 10.50
CA ILE A 96 1.62 10.06 10.26
C ILE A 96 0.59 9.69 11.33
N VAL A 97 -0.58 9.21 10.89
CA VAL A 97 -1.71 8.88 11.79
C VAL A 97 -2.17 7.43 11.69
N GLY A 98 -1.71 6.69 10.67
CA GLY A 98 -2.08 5.30 10.43
C GLY A 98 -1.32 4.73 9.25
#